data_AF-A0A5E4R5F9-F1
#
_entry.id   AF-A0A5E4R5F9-F1
#
_cell.length_a   1.000
_cell.length_b   1.000
_cell.length_c   1.000
_cell.angle_alpha   90.00
_cell.angle_beta   90.00
_cell.angle_gamma   90.00
#
_symmetry.space_group_name_H-M   'P 1'
#
loop_
_entity.id
_entity.type
_entity.pdbx_description
1 polymer ?
#
loop_
_entity_poly.entity_id
_entity_poly.type
_entity_poly.pdbx_seq_one_letter_code
_entity_poly.pdbx_strand_id
1 'polypeptide(L)'
;MSKRKTPSETDNLNNDFCEFLMELADYEKNINRNVHKYNAYRKAASVLAAHTTRIKSGDEARKLNGIGEKISKKIDEYLQTGKVKKLENIHYDEHAQAISLLTRVSGIGPVKAADLVKSGVKTIDDLNKNKHKLTHHQLIGLKYFEDFEKKIPRSEIQGVEAKMKQIIINELHTDFIITICGNYPRSIRQDV
;
A
#
# COMPACT_ATOMS: atom_id res chain seq x y z
N MET A 1 12.74 -19.78 12.47
CA MET A 1 11.56 -19.05 11.95
C MET A 1 12.00 -18.19 10.77
N SER A 2 11.44 -18.42 9.58
CA SER A 2 11.82 -17.68 8.37
C SER A 2 11.43 -16.20 8.51
N LYS A 3 12.42 -15.30 8.44
CA LYS A 3 12.22 -13.84 8.50
C LYS A 3 11.48 -13.42 7.23
N ARG A 4 10.17 -13.20 7.31
CA ARG A 4 9.37 -12.68 6.19
C ARG A 4 9.90 -11.28 5.85
N LYS A 5 10.53 -11.13 4.68
CA LYS A 5 10.87 -9.82 4.11
C LYS A 5 9.60 -9.07 3.72
N THR A 6 9.64 -7.75 3.85
CA THR A 6 8.51 -6.89 3.47
C THR A 6 8.44 -6.85 1.94
N PRO A 7 7.25 -6.98 1.32
CA PRO A 7 7.11 -6.99 -0.15
C PRO A 7 7.60 -5.74 -0.88
N SER A 8 7.90 -4.66 -0.13
CA SER A 8 8.31 -3.36 -0.67
C SER A 8 9.83 -3.16 -0.75
N GLU A 9 10.64 -4.21 -0.54
CA GLU A 9 12.08 -4.13 -0.81
C GLU A 9 12.28 -4.21 -2.34
N THR A 10 12.64 -3.09 -2.97
CA THR A 10 12.97 -3.00 -4.42
C THR A 10 14.14 -3.90 -4.85
N ASP A 11 14.85 -4.50 -3.89
CA ASP A 11 16.01 -5.38 -4.08
C ASP A 11 15.63 -6.87 -4.05
N ASN A 12 14.39 -7.22 -4.41
CA ASN A 12 13.95 -8.62 -4.51
C ASN A 12 13.83 -9.05 -5.98
N LEU A 13 14.29 -10.27 -6.30
CA LEU A 13 14.32 -10.81 -7.66
C LEU A 13 12.92 -10.99 -8.30
N ASN A 14 11.86 -10.87 -7.50
CA ASN A 14 10.47 -11.11 -7.89
C ASN A 14 9.62 -9.83 -7.70
N ASN A 15 10.25 -8.65 -7.76
CA ASN A 15 9.62 -7.38 -7.39
C ASN A 15 8.46 -7.00 -8.32
N ASP A 16 8.62 -7.21 -9.62
CA ASP A 16 7.58 -7.07 -10.63
C ASP A 16 6.31 -7.89 -10.32
N PHE A 17 6.48 -9.13 -9.85
CA PHE A 17 5.35 -9.95 -9.39
C PHE A 17 4.71 -9.35 -8.16
N CYS A 18 5.53 -8.85 -7.23
CA CYS A 18 5.04 -8.21 -6.02
C CYS A 18 4.23 -6.95 -6.34
N GLU A 19 4.71 -6.11 -7.25
CA GLU A 19 4.05 -4.87 -7.68
C GLU A 19 2.65 -5.16 -8.24
N PHE A 20 2.56 -6.03 -9.24
CA PHE A 20 1.28 -6.30 -9.88
C PHE A 20 0.31 -7.02 -8.92
N LEU A 21 0.81 -7.89 -8.03
CA LEU A 21 -0.02 -8.55 -7.03
C LEU A 21 -0.51 -7.58 -5.96
N MET A 22 0.31 -6.62 -5.54
CA MET A 22 -0.08 -5.58 -4.60
C MET A 22 -1.15 -4.67 -5.21
N GLU A 23 -1.01 -4.30 -6.48
CA GLU A 23 -2.02 -3.52 -7.19
C GLU A 23 -3.36 -4.29 -7.31
N LEU A 24 -3.32 -5.57 -7.67
CA LEU A 24 -4.50 -6.43 -7.65
C LEU A 24 -5.12 -6.53 -6.26
N ALA A 25 -4.31 -6.55 -5.20
CA ALA A 25 -4.80 -6.54 -3.84
C ALA A 25 -5.59 -5.27 -3.55
N ASP A 26 -4.99 -4.11 -3.82
CA ASP A 26 -5.60 -2.81 -3.54
C ASP A 26 -6.89 -2.60 -4.34
N TYR A 27 -6.94 -3.07 -5.59
CA TYR A 27 -8.18 -3.10 -6.36
C TYR A 27 -9.27 -3.95 -5.69
N GLU A 28 -8.95 -5.17 -5.26
CA GLU A 28 -9.94 -6.03 -4.59
C GLU A 28 -10.43 -5.41 -3.28
N LYS A 29 -9.58 -4.71 -2.54
CA LYS A 29 -9.95 -4.03 -1.30
C LYS A 29 -10.80 -2.78 -1.55
N ASN A 30 -10.38 -1.92 -2.46
CA ASN A 30 -10.97 -0.60 -2.66
C ASN A 30 -12.21 -0.65 -3.54
N ILE A 31 -12.26 -1.55 -4.53
CA ILE A 31 -13.36 -1.62 -5.50
C ILE A 31 -14.31 -2.76 -5.14
N ASN A 32 -13.80 -3.99 -5.11
CA ASN A 32 -14.63 -5.17 -4.87
C ASN A 32 -14.96 -5.40 -3.39
N ARG A 33 -14.32 -4.66 -2.47
CA ARG A 33 -14.42 -4.83 -1.02
C ARG A 33 -14.16 -6.28 -0.56
N ASN A 34 -13.33 -7.01 -1.31
CA ASN A 34 -13.03 -8.42 -1.10
C ASN A 34 -11.74 -8.60 -0.29
N VAL A 35 -11.89 -8.61 1.03
CA VAL A 35 -10.78 -8.74 1.99
C VAL A 35 -10.04 -10.08 1.85
N HIS A 36 -10.73 -11.15 1.49
CA HIS A 36 -10.10 -12.47 1.33
C HIS A 36 -9.12 -12.49 0.15
N LYS A 37 -9.52 -11.94 -1.00
CA LYS A 37 -8.64 -11.83 -2.17
C LYS A 37 -7.51 -10.84 -1.94
N TYR A 38 -7.79 -9.71 -1.27
CA TYR A 38 -6.77 -8.77 -0.82
C TYR A 38 -5.67 -9.47 -0.01
N ASN A 39 -6.06 -10.23 1.01
CA ASN A 39 -5.12 -10.97 1.86
C ASN A 39 -4.36 -12.05 1.08
N ALA A 40 -5.01 -12.74 0.15
CA ALA A 40 -4.38 -13.76 -0.69
C ALA A 40 -3.27 -13.17 -1.57
N TYR A 41 -3.53 -12.06 -2.26
CA TYR A 41 -2.53 -11.40 -3.10
C TYR A 41 -1.36 -10.84 -2.27
N ARG A 42 -1.63 -10.19 -1.13
CA ARG A 42 -0.56 -9.72 -0.23
C ARG A 42 0.29 -10.85 0.33
N LYS A 43 -0.33 -11.98 0.67
CA LYS A 43 0.40 -13.17 1.12
C LYS A 43 1.29 -13.71 0.01
N ALA A 44 0.79 -13.81 -1.21
CA ALA A 44 1.59 -14.25 -2.35
C ALA A 44 2.77 -13.30 -2.63
N ALA A 45 2.54 -11.98 -2.66
CA ALA A 45 3.60 -10.99 -2.82
C ALA A 45 4.67 -11.10 -1.73
N SER A 46 4.27 -11.26 -0.46
CA SER A 46 5.24 -11.44 0.64
C SER A 46 6.06 -12.73 0.52
N VAL A 47 5.46 -13.80 0.02
CA VAL A 47 6.15 -15.07 -0.20
C VAL A 47 7.15 -14.95 -1.35
N LEU A 48 6.79 -14.27 -2.44
CA LEU A 48 7.65 -14.03 -3.58
C LEU A 48 8.82 -13.09 -3.24
N ALA A 49 8.57 -12.02 -2.48
CA ALA A 49 9.61 -11.11 -2.03
C ALA A 49 10.63 -11.76 -1.09
N ALA A 50 10.21 -12.76 -0.30
CA ALA A 50 11.09 -13.53 0.56
C ALA A 50 11.81 -14.67 -0.18
N HIS A 51 11.42 -14.98 -1.41
CA HIS A 51 12.03 -16.05 -2.19
C HIS A 51 13.38 -15.61 -2.77
N THR A 52 14.40 -16.44 -2.59
CA THR A 52 15.80 -16.10 -2.88
C THR A 52 16.17 -16.15 -4.35
N THR A 53 15.33 -16.76 -5.18
CA THR A 53 15.58 -16.97 -6.61
C THR A 53 14.45 -16.38 -7.44
N ARG A 54 14.75 -16.07 -8.70
CA ARG A 54 13.75 -15.62 -9.67
C ARG A 54 12.84 -16.79 -10.03
N ILE A 55 11.52 -16.62 -9.85
CA ILE A 55 10.53 -17.60 -10.31
C ILE A 55 10.44 -17.60 -11.83
N LYS A 56 10.46 -18.81 -12.42
CA LYS A 56 10.46 -19.02 -13.88
C LYS A 56 9.15 -19.58 -14.42
N SER A 57 8.26 -20.06 -13.55
CA SER A 57 6.92 -20.52 -13.94
C SER A 57 5.92 -20.42 -12.79
N GLY A 58 4.64 -20.40 -13.12
CA GLY A 58 3.54 -20.47 -12.17
C GLY A 58 3.55 -21.78 -11.39
N ASP A 59 3.96 -22.89 -12.00
CA ASP A 59 4.09 -24.17 -11.29
C ASP A 59 5.17 -24.11 -10.20
N GLU A 60 6.28 -23.41 -10.45
CA GLU A 60 7.30 -23.14 -9.42
C GLU A 60 6.71 -22.26 -8.32
N ALA A 61 5.98 -21.19 -8.68
CA ALA A 61 5.32 -20.32 -7.73
C ALA A 61 4.31 -21.09 -6.85
N ARG A 62 3.53 -22.00 -7.43
CA ARG A 62 2.48 -22.78 -6.76
C ARG A 62 3.03 -23.71 -5.66
N LYS A 63 4.30 -24.11 -5.75
CA LYS A 63 4.97 -24.89 -4.70
C LYS A 63 5.19 -24.07 -3.42
N LEU A 64 5.13 -22.74 -3.51
CA LEU A 64 5.31 -21.87 -2.36
C LEU A 64 4.03 -21.74 -1.54
N ASN A 65 4.15 -21.94 -0.23
CA ASN A 65 3.04 -21.85 0.72
C ASN A 65 2.40 -20.46 0.74
N GLY A 66 1.21 -20.34 0.15
CA GLY A 66 0.49 -19.06 0.05
C GLY A 66 0.15 -18.65 -1.38
N ILE A 67 0.63 -19.38 -2.39
CA ILE A 67 0.34 -19.15 -3.80
C ILE A 67 -0.59 -20.26 -4.31
N GLY A 68 -1.82 -19.88 -4.67
CA GLY A 68 -2.82 -20.79 -5.24
C GLY A 68 -2.81 -20.78 -6.77
N GLU A 69 -3.57 -21.71 -7.37
CA GLU A 69 -3.65 -21.91 -8.82
C GLU A 69 -4.01 -20.63 -9.61
N LYS A 70 -4.92 -19.80 -9.09
CA LYS A 70 -5.29 -18.55 -9.76
C LYS A 70 -4.17 -17.51 -9.77
N ILE A 71 -3.32 -17.52 -8.74
CA ILE A 71 -2.18 -16.59 -8.64
C ILE A 71 -1.03 -17.11 -9.50
N SER A 72 -0.76 -18.42 -9.48
CA SER A 72 0.27 -19.01 -10.35
C SER A 72 -0.03 -18.77 -11.83
N LYS A 73 -1.28 -18.94 -12.27
CA LYS A 73 -1.68 -18.62 -13.66
C LYS A 73 -1.42 -17.17 -14.05
N LYS A 74 -1.50 -16.22 -13.11
CA LYS A 74 -1.18 -14.80 -13.36
C LYS A 74 0.32 -14.56 -13.50
N ILE A 75 1.11 -15.30 -12.74
CA ILE A 75 2.58 -15.26 -12.86
C ILE A 75 2.97 -15.83 -14.23
N ASP A 76 2.38 -16.93 -14.68
CA ASP A 76 2.60 -17.45 -16.05
C ASP A 76 2.17 -16.46 -17.13
N GLU A 77 0.99 -15.87 -16.99
CA GLU A 77 0.48 -14.85 -17.92
C GLU A 77 1.45 -13.67 -18.04
N TYR A 78 1.95 -13.19 -16.90
CA TYR A 78 2.92 -12.09 -16.86
C TYR A 78 4.28 -12.51 -17.45
N LEU A 79 4.77 -13.71 -17.16
CA LEU A 79 6.02 -14.23 -17.72
C LEU A 79 5.96 -14.37 -19.25
N GLN A 80 4.78 -14.70 -19.80
CA GLN A 80 4.59 -14.87 -21.24
C GLN A 80 4.40 -13.55 -21.99
N THR A 81 3.66 -12.60 -21.40
CA THR A 81 3.17 -11.41 -22.10
C THR A 81 3.74 -10.09 -21.58
N GLY A 82 4.41 -10.12 -20.42
CA GLY A 82 4.82 -8.92 -19.66
C GLY A 82 3.64 -8.16 -19.02
N LYS A 83 2.41 -8.69 -19.13
CA LYS A 83 1.19 -8.01 -18.68
C LYS A 83 0.24 -8.98 -17.97
N VAL A 84 -0.68 -8.44 -17.19
CA VAL A 84 -1.81 -9.20 -16.63
C VAL A 84 -3.09 -8.59 -17.15
N LYS A 85 -3.88 -9.34 -17.94
CA LYS A 85 -5.12 -8.87 -18.57
C LYS A 85 -6.09 -8.24 -17.57
N LYS A 86 -6.14 -8.79 -16.36
CA LYS A 86 -6.98 -8.23 -15.30
C LYS A 86 -6.53 -6.83 -14.88
N LEU A 87 -5.22 -6.57 -14.80
CA LEU A 87 -4.71 -5.24 -14.47
C LEU A 87 -4.96 -4.28 -15.62
N GLU A 88 -4.73 -4.69 -16.87
CA GLU A 88 -5.06 -3.85 -18.03
C GLU A 88 -6.53 -3.40 -17.97
N ASN A 89 -7.46 -4.32 -17.72
CA ASN A 89 -8.88 -3.97 -17.59
C ASN A 89 -9.16 -2.98 -16.44
N ILE A 90 -8.41 -3.07 -15.34
CA ILE A 90 -8.52 -2.15 -14.21
C ILE A 90 -8.00 -0.77 -14.60
N HIS A 91 -6.89 -0.70 -15.34
CA HIS A 91 -6.33 0.55 -15.86
C HIS A 91 -7.23 1.25 -16.88
N TYR A 92 -8.15 0.54 -17.53
CA TYR A 92 -9.15 1.14 -18.42
C TYR A 92 -10.46 1.53 -17.71
N ASP A 93 -10.65 1.14 -16.44
CA ASP A 93 -11.85 1.47 -15.68
C ASP A 93 -11.69 2.83 -14.98
N GLU A 94 -12.22 3.89 -15.60
CA GLU A 94 -12.21 5.25 -15.05
C GLU A 94 -12.85 5.33 -13.66
N HIS A 95 -13.89 4.54 -13.40
CA HIS A 95 -14.58 4.55 -12.12
C HIS A 95 -13.71 3.95 -11.02
N ALA A 96 -13.01 2.85 -11.32
CA ALA A 96 -12.05 2.26 -10.40
C ALA A 96 -10.85 3.19 -10.12
N GLN A 97 -10.32 3.85 -11.16
CA GLN A 97 -9.24 4.81 -11.03
C GLN A 97 -9.63 5.98 -10.12
N ALA A 98 -10.82 6.54 -10.32
CA ALA A 98 -11.32 7.62 -9.47
C ALA A 98 -11.43 7.16 -8.01
N ILE A 99 -12.04 6.00 -7.73
CA ILE A 99 -12.14 5.49 -6.35
C ILE A 99 -10.76 5.28 -5.73
N SER A 100 -9.81 4.70 -6.47
CA SER A 100 -8.44 4.48 -6.00
C SER A 100 -7.74 5.80 -5.66
N LEU A 101 -7.86 6.80 -6.54
CA LEU A 101 -7.32 8.14 -6.33
C LEU A 101 -7.91 8.80 -5.07
N LEU A 102 -9.24 8.81 -4.94
CA LEU A 102 -9.88 9.46 -3.79
C LEU A 102 -9.56 8.76 -2.47
N THR A 103 -9.35 7.44 -2.48
CA THR A 103 -9.00 6.65 -1.27
C THR A 103 -7.58 6.96 -0.76
N ARG A 104 -6.72 7.59 -1.57
CA ARG A 104 -5.39 8.05 -1.12
C ARG A 104 -5.47 9.26 -0.18
N VAL A 105 -6.56 10.03 -0.25
CA VAL A 105 -6.77 11.16 0.65
C VAL A 105 -7.09 10.65 2.06
N SER A 106 -6.28 11.06 3.05
CA SER A 106 -6.49 10.66 4.44
C SER A 106 -7.92 10.94 4.91
N GLY A 107 -8.56 9.93 5.50
CA GLY A 107 -9.95 10.02 5.95
C GLY A 107 -11.01 9.67 4.90
N ILE A 108 -10.63 9.43 3.64
CA ILE A 108 -11.53 8.92 2.60
C ILE A 108 -11.29 7.42 2.42
N GLY A 109 -12.25 6.61 2.87
CA GLY A 109 -12.25 5.16 2.63
C GLY A 109 -13.02 4.76 1.37
N PRO A 110 -12.95 3.48 0.95
CA PRO A 110 -13.60 2.96 -0.25
C PRO A 110 -15.09 3.30 -0.40
N VAL A 111 -15.84 3.26 0.71
CA VAL A 111 -17.27 3.57 0.71
C VAL A 111 -17.51 5.04 0.36
N LYS A 112 -16.81 5.94 1.05
CA LYS A 112 -16.93 7.38 0.81
C LYS A 112 -16.42 7.77 -0.58
N ALA A 113 -15.33 7.16 -1.03
CA ALA A 113 -14.80 7.36 -2.38
C ALA A 113 -15.83 6.96 -3.45
N ALA A 114 -16.47 5.79 -3.32
CA ALA A 114 -17.52 5.37 -4.24
C ALA A 114 -18.72 6.32 -4.26
N ASP A 115 -19.15 6.83 -3.10
CA ASP A 115 -20.26 7.78 -3.02
C ASP A 115 -19.93 9.14 -3.64
N LEU A 116 -18.68 9.59 -3.50
CA LEU A 116 -18.17 10.81 -4.14
C LEU A 116 -18.13 10.65 -5.66
N VAL A 117 -17.62 9.51 -6.16
CA VAL A 117 -17.58 9.22 -7.61
C VAL A 117 -18.97 9.15 -8.22
N LYS A 118 -19.94 8.52 -7.53
CA LYS A 118 -21.36 8.54 -7.94
C LYS A 118 -21.93 9.95 -8.00
N SER A 119 -21.42 10.85 -7.15
CA SER A 119 -21.80 12.27 -7.14
C SER A 119 -21.03 13.12 -8.15
N GLY A 120 -20.26 12.50 -9.06
CA GLY A 120 -19.49 13.16 -10.11
C GLY A 120 -18.12 13.66 -9.70
N VAL A 121 -17.66 13.40 -8.47
CA VAL A 121 -16.32 13.80 -8.00
C VAL A 121 -15.32 12.72 -8.41
N LYS A 122 -14.48 12.99 -9.41
CA LYS A 122 -13.51 12.02 -9.93
C LYS A 122 -12.05 12.40 -9.70
N THR A 123 -11.78 13.67 -9.45
CA THR A 123 -10.43 14.21 -9.29
C THR A 123 -10.21 14.90 -7.93
N ILE A 124 -8.95 15.17 -7.59
CA ILE A 124 -8.59 15.96 -6.40
C ILE A 124 -9.07 17.42 -6.53
N ASP A 125 -9.13 17.95 -7.74
CA ASP A 125 -9.70 19.28 -8.00
C ASP A 125 -11.22 19.29 -7.75
N ASP A 126 -11.93 18.25 -8.17
CA ASP A 126 -13.36 18.09 -7.87
C ASP A 126 -13.60 18.01 -6.36
N LEU A 127 -12.72 17.31 -5.61
CA LEU A 127 -12.77 17.29 -4.15
C LEU A 127 -12.61 18.70 -3.56
N ASN A 128 -11.68 19.50 -4.09
CA ASN A 128 -11.48 20.88 -3.66
C ASN A 128 -12.69 21.78 -3.93
N LYS A 129 -13.42 21.55 -5.02
CA LYS A 129 -14.69 22.24 -5.34
C LYS A 129 -15.85 21.76 -4.46
N ASN A 130 -15.78 20.52 -3.96
CA ASN A 130 -16.86 19.88 -3.19
C ASN A 130 -16.53 19.75 -1.69
N LYS A 131 -15.74 20.67 -1.12
CA LYS A 131 -15.32 20.63 0.31
C LYS A 131 -16.49 20.49 1.31
N HIS A 132 -17.65 21.03 0.99
CA HIS A 132 -18.86 20.92 1.82
C HIS A 132 -19.35 19.46 2.02
N LYS A 133 -18.94 18.53 1.15
CA LYS A 133 -19.28 17.09 1.26
C LYS A 133 -18.31 16.31 2.16
N LEU A 134 -17.28 16.97 2.69
CA LEU A 134 -16.19 16.36 3.44
C LEU A 134 -16.28 16.69 4.93
N THR A 135 -15.85 15.74 5.75
CA THR A 135 -15.69 15.93 7.20
C THR A 135 -14.45 16.76 7.52
N HIS A 136 -14.36 17.29 8.74
CA HIS A 136 -13.17 18.03 9.20
C HIS A 136 -11.87 17.25 8.99
N HIS A 137 -11.85 15.96 9.31
CA HIS A 137 -10.66 15.11 9.12
C HIS A 137 -10.31 14.92 7.63
N GLN A 138 -11.31 14.76 6.76
CA GLN A 138 -11.11 14.65 5.31
C GLN A 138 -10.59 15.95 4.70
N LEU A 139 -10.99 17.11 5.24
CA LEU A 139 -10.47 18.41 4.82
C LEU A 139 -8.99 18.56 5.16
N ILE A 140 -8.55 18.06 6.33
CA ILE A 140 -7.12 18.01 6.69
C ILE A 140 -6.38 17.08 5.73
N GLY A 141 -6.92 15.89 5.47
CA GLY A 141 -6.35 14.94 4.52
C GLY A 141 -6.19 15.51 3.11
N LEU A 142 -7.18 16.28 2.64
CA LEU A 142 -7.13 16.96 1.36
C LEU A 142 -6.12 18.11 1.36
N LYS A 143 -6.05 18.88 2.45
CA LYS A 143 -5.14 20.02 2.58
C LYS A 143 -3.67 19.60 2.50
N TYR A 144 -3.31 18.49 3.13
CA TYR A 144 -1.93 17.98 3.19
C TYR A 144 -1.71 16.77 2.27
N PHE A 145 -2.56 16.58 1.26
CA PHE A 145 -2.52 15.42 0.38
C PHE A 145 -1.11 15.20 -0.22
N GLU A 146 -0.56 16.23 -0.85
CA GLU A 146 0.77 16.18 -1.49
C GLU A 146 1.90 15.87 -0.51
N ASP A 147 1.79 16.33 0.74
CA ASP A 147 2.80 16.06 1.76
C ASP A 147 2.67 14.63 2.31
N PHE A 148 1.45 14.14 2.48
CA PHE A 148 1.20 12.76 2.92
C PHE A 148 1.54 11.71 1.86
N GLU A 149 1.60 12.09 0.59
CA GLU A 149 2.08 11.24 -0.49
C GLU A 149 3.60 11.03 -0.47
N LYS A 150 4.35 11.90 0.21
CA LYS A 150 5.79 11.77 0.34
C LYS A 150 6.15 10.72 1.38
N LYS A 151 7.14 9.89 1.06
CA LYS A 151 7.72 8.95 2.03
C LYS A 151 8.40 9.74 3.16
N ILE A 152 7.98 9.51 4.40
CA ILE A 152 8.55 10.18 5.57
C ILE A 152 10.03 9.76 5.71
N PRO A 153 10.99 10.70 5.67
CA PRO A 153 12.41 10.40 5.87
C PRO A 153 12.70 9.89 7.28
N ARG A 154 13.72 9.04 7.42
CA ARG A 154 14.11 8.54 8.74
C ARG A 154 14.61 9.63 9.67
N SER A 155 15.33 10.61 9.12
CA SER A 155 15.82 11.77 9.85
C SER A 155 14.68 12.57 10.49
N GLU A 156 13.55 12.69 9.80
CA GLU A 156 12.36 13.34 10.33
C GLU A 156 11.82 12.58 11.55
N ILE A 157 11.69 11.26 11.46
CA ILE A 157 11.24 10.41 12.57
C ILE A 157 12.21 10.47 13.76
N GLN A 158 13.53 10.51 13.52
CA GLN A 158 14.54 10.69 14.57
C GLN A 158 14.38 12.05 15.26
N GLY A 159 14.10 13.11 14.49
CA GLY A 159 13.82 14.43 15.01
C GLY A 159 12.56 14.46 15.89
N VAL A 160 11.50 13.78 15.48
CA VAL A 160 10.28 13.62 16.28
C VAL A 160 10.56 12.85 17.56
N GLU A 161 11.32 11.76 17.50
CA GLU A 161 11.70 10.98 18.67
C GLU A 161 12.50 11.81 19.69
N ALA A 162 13.49 12.57 19.21
CA ALA A 162 14.30 13.43 20.07
C ALA A 162 13.45 14.50 20.77
N LYS A 163 12.53 15.16 20.03
CA LYS A 163 11.59 16.14 20.61
C LYS A 163 10.68 15.51 21.65
N MET A 164 10.12 14.33 21.37
CA MET A 164 9.26 13.62 22.32
C MET A 164 10.01 13.22 23.59
N LYS A 165 11.26 12.75 23.48
CA LYS A 165 12.13 12.46 24.62
C LYS A 165 12.37 13.70 25.47
N GLN A 166 12.67 14.85 24.84
CA GLN A 166 12.87 16.10 25.56
C GLN A 166 11.63 16.54 26.33
N ILE A 167 10.44 16.51 25.70
CA ILE A 167 9.18 16.87 26.35
C ILE A 167 8.92 15.96 27.57
N ILE A 168 9.11 14.65 27.41
CA ILE A 168 8.86 13.69 28.50
C ILE A 168 9.83 13.87 29.67
N ILE A 169 11.11 14.14 29.40
CA ILE A 169 12.11 14.43 30.44
C ILE A 169 11.76 15.73 31.19
N ASN A 170 11.27 16.75 30.48
CA ASN A 170 11.03 18.07 31.06
C ASN A 170 9.68 18.20 31.78
N GLU A 171 8.63 17.54 31.28
CA GLU A 171 7.25 17.76 31.73
C GLU A 171 6.64 16.58 32.50
N LEU A 172 7.26 15.39 32.44
CA LEU A 172 6.70 14.17 33.03
C LEU A 172 7.67 13.53 34.04
N HIS A 173 8.37 12.45 33.65
CA HIS A 173 9.31 11.74 34.50
C HIS A 173 10.33 10.97 33.66
N THR A 174 11.52 10.74 34.20
CA THR A 174 12.61 10.06 33.48
C THR A 174 12.42 8.55 33.32
N ASP A 175 11.45 7.97 34.01
CA ASP A 175 11.22 6.51 33.99
C ASP A 175 10.42 6.04 32.77
N PHE A 176 9.90 6.95 31.97
CA PHE A 176 9.14 6.61 30.77
C PHE A 176 10.06 6.20 29.62
N ILE A 177 9.76 5.04 29.02
CA ILE A 177 10.45 4.53 27.84
C ILE A 177 9.61 4.84 26.60
N ILE A 178 10.22 5.53 25.64
CA ILE A 178 9.61 5.84 24.33
C ILE A 178 10.18 4.88 23.29
N THR A 179 9.31 4.24 22.52
CA THR A 179 9.71 3.37 21.41
C THR A 179 8.92 3.73 20.16
N ILE A 180 9.63 3.93 19.05
CA ILE A 180 9.00 4.14 17.74
C ILE A 180 8.48 2.79 17.21
N CYS A 181 7.18 2.71 16.96
CA CYS A 181 6.50 1.52 16.47
C CYS A 181 6.33 1.54 14.94
N GLY A 182 5.60 0.55 14.40
CA GLY A 182 5.24 0.50 12.98
C GLY A 182 6.31 -0.14 12.10
N ASN A 183 6.44 0.32 10.86
CA ASN A 183 7.42 -0.20 9.91
C ASN A 183 8.82 0.41 10.12
N TYR A 184 8.92 1.54 10.82
CA TYR A 184 10.17 2.23 11.09
C TYR A 184 11.27 1.33 11.70
N PRO A 185 11.01 0.51 12.75
CA PRO A 185 12.03 -0.40 13.29
C PRO A 185 12.35 -1.59 12.38
N ARG A 186 11.58 -1.82 11.30
CA ARG A 186 11.68 -3.01 10.43
C ARG A 186 12.37 -2.77 9.09
N SER A 187 12.51 -1.52 8.62
CA SER A 187 13.22 -1.24 7.37
C SER A 187 14.75 -1.27 7.56
N ILE A 188 15.48 -1.90 6.65
CA ILE A 188 16.95 -1.83 6.62
C ILE A 188 17.35 -0.39 6.24
N ARG A 189 18.54 0.08 6.66
CA ARG A 189 19.10 1.41 6.31
C ARG A 189 19.04 1.61 4.79
N GLN A 190 18.07 2.37 4.31
CA GLN A 190 18.05 2.91 2.95
C GLN A 190 18.31 4.41 3.11
N ASP A 191 19.56 4.73 3.45
CA ASP A 191 20.09 6.08 3.39
C ASP A 191 21.04 6.10 2.20
N VAL A 192 20.48 6.37 1.01
CA VAL A 192 21.20 6.91 -0.16
C VAL A 192 20.32 7.98 -0.77
#